data_AF-A0AB37I9I1-F1
#
_entry.id   AF-A0AB37I9I1-F1
#
_cell.length_a   1.000
_cell.length_b   1.000
_cell.length_c   1.000
_cell.angle_alpha   90.00
_cell.angle_beta   90.00
_cell.angle_gamma   90.00
#
_symmetry.space_group_name_H-M   'P 1'
#
loop_
_entity.id
_entity.type
_entity.pdbx_description
1 polymer ?
#
loop_
_entity_poly.entity_id
_entity_poly.type
_entity_poly.pdbx_seq_one_letter_code
_entity_poly.pdbx_strand_id
1 'polypeptide(L)'
;MKTSYNYHPLVDGFSRKFNLQEEQKMIRRFEKDILAEIKKRKDRKLPVSQYIANFSPKEKRCFFGLLKRFERVKIYYQLEEGMSRQYLIKA
;
A
#
# COMPACT_ATOMS: atom_id res chain seq x y z
N MET A 1 19.64 -35.62 2.91
CA MET A 1 18.23 -35.27 3.17
C MET A 1 18.08 -33.76 3.13
N LYS A 2 17.39 -33.20 2.12
CA LYS A 2 17.07 -31.77 2.06
C LYS A 2 15.68 -31.59 2.64
N THR A 3 15.59 -30.98 3.82
CA THR A 3 14.32 -30.61 4.45
C THR A 3 13.57 -29.63 3.55
N SER A 4 12.47 -30.06 2.95
CA SER A 4 11.53 -29.17 2.26
C SER A 4 10.70 -28.45 3.32
N TYR A 5 10.90 -27.14 3.44
CA TYR A 5 10.02 -26.32 4.26
C TYR A 5 8.82 -25.91 3.39
N ASN A 6 7.72 -26.64 3.52
CA ASN A 6 6.41 -26.20 3.06
C ASN A 6 5.90 -25.10 3.99
N TYR A 7 6.28 -23.86 3.70
CA TYR A 7 5.72 -22.69 4.35
C TYR A 7 4.33 -22.41 3.76
N HIS A 8 3.27 -22.73 4.49
CA HIS A 8 1.89 -22.35 4.16
C HIS A 8 1.45 -21.16 5.03
N PRO A 9 1.47 -19.92 4.51
CA PRO A 9 0.86 -18.79 5.18
C PRO A 9 -0.65 -18.85 4.94
N LEU A 10 -1.38 -19.24 5.99
CA LEU A 10 -2.84 -19.34 6.06
C LEU A 10 -3.60 -17.99 5.92
N VAL A 11 -3.17 -17.06 5.06
CA VAL A 11 -3.92 -15.81 4.79
C VAL A 11 -3.88 -15.33 3.34
N ASP A 12 -2.91 -15.71 2.51
CA ASP A 12 -2.81 -15.13 1.16
C ASP A 12 -3.11 -16.16 0.07
N GLY A 13 -4.29 -16.03 -0.54
CA GLY A 13 -4.69 -16.75 -1.75
C GLY A 13 -3.87 -16.36 -2.98
N PHE A 14 -2.54 -16.30 -2.88
CA PHE A 14 -1.64 -16.07 -4.00
C PHE A 14 -1.24 -17.41 -4.62
N SER A 15 -2.20 -17.99 -5.33
CA SER A 15 -1.93 -18.96 -6.38
C SER A 15 -1.32 -18.25 -7.61
N ARG A 16 -0.29 -18.90 -8.19
CA ARG A 16 0.31 -18.70 -9.52
C ARG A 16 1.25 -17.50 -9.74
N LYS A 17 2.50 -17.85 -10.10
CA LYS A 17 3.50 -17.06 -10.86
C LYS A 17 3.42 -15.55 -10.61
N PHE A 18 4.03 -15.12 -9.52
CA PHE A 18 4.13 -13.71 -9.15
C PHE A 18 5.05 -12.96 -10.13
N ASN A 19 4.48 -12.12 -10.99
CA ASN A 19 5.26 -11.31 -11.93
C ASN A 19 5.80 -10.06 -11.23
N LEU A 20 7.04 -10.13 -10.74
CA LEU A 20 7.72 -9.03 -10.04
C LEU A 20 7.71 -7.72 -10.84
N GLN A 21 7.77 -7.79 -12.18
CA GLN A 21 7.76 -6.60 -13.02
C GLN A 21 6.40 -5.91 -13.03
N GLU A 22 5.30 -6.66 -13.04
CA GLU A 22 3.94 -6.10 -12.96
C GLU A 22 3.69 -5.46 -11.60
N GLU A 23 4.15 -6.12 -10.53
CA GLU A 23 4.07 -5.56 -9.20
C GLU A 23 4.82 -4.23 -9.09
N GLN A 24 6.06 -4.19 -9.58
CA GLN A 24 6.88 -2.98 -9.53
C GLN A 24 6.30 -1.85 -10.38
N LYS A 25 5.64 -2.17 -11.51
CA LYS A 25 4.86 -1.19 -12.29
C LYS A 25 3.66 -0.66 -11.49
N MET A 26 2.93 -1.52 -10.78
CA MET A 26 1.82 -1.10 -9.92
C MET A 26 2.28 -0.23 -8.75
N ILE A 27 3.36 -0.61 -8.07
CA ILE A 27 3.98 0.19 -7.00
C ILE A 27 4.32 1.58 -7.52
N ARG A 28 5.06 1.68 -8.63
CA ARG A 28 5.43 2.97 -9.23
C ARG A 28 4.21 3.80 -9.62
N ARG A 29 3.13 3.16 -10.11
CA ARG A 29 1.88 3.84 -10.45
C ARG A 29 1.23 4.44 -9.21
N PHE A 30 1.05 3.66 -8.14
CA PHE A 30 0.48 4.13 -6.89
C PHE A 30 1.33 5.24 -6.27
N GLU A 31 2.64 5.06 -6.15
CA GLU A 31 3.51 6.09 -5.58
C GLU A 31 3.47 7.39 -6.37
N LYS A 32 3.49 7.33 -7.71
CA LYS A 32 3.39 8.52 -8.55
C LYS A 32 2.08 9.27 -8.31
N ASP A 33 0.98 8.54 -8.23
CA ASP A 33 -0.35 9.10 -8.00
C ASP A 33 -0.48 9.73 -6.61
N ILE A 34 -0.07 9.00 -5.57
CA ILE A 34 -0.05 9.50 -4.18
C ILE A 34 0.81 10.76 -4.05
N LEU A 35 2.01 10.76 -4.63
CA LEU A 35 2.90 11.92 -4.59
C LEU A 35 2.30 13.14 -5.31
N ALA A 36 1.58 12.91 -6.40
CA ALA A 36 0.87 13.98 -7.11
C ALA A 36 -0.25 14.56 -6.24
N GLU A 37 -1.03 13.72 -5.57
CA GLU A 37 -2.08 14.16 -4.65
C GLU A 37 -1.52 14.88 -3.41
N ILE A 38 -0.43 14.37 -2.82
CA ILE A 38 0.28 15.03 -1.73
C ILE A 38 0.77 16.42 -2.14
N LYS A 39 1.31 16.57 -3.36
CA LYS A 39 1.82 17.86 -3.86
C LYS A 39 0.72 18.92 -4.00
N LYS A 40 -0.52 18.51 -4.28
CA LYS A 40 -1.68 19.42 -4.37
C LYS A 40 -2.13 19.93 -3.00
N ARG A 41 -1.76 19.24 -1.91
CA ARG A 41 -2.20 19.57 -0.54
C ARG A 41 -1.21 20.47 0.18
N LYS A 42 -1.74 21.38 1.00
CA LYS A 42 -0.94 22.35 1.78
C LYS A 42 -0.14 21.67 2.89
N ASP A 43 -0.73 20.69 3.56
CA ASP A 43 -0.17 19.95 4.69
C ASP A 43 0.77 18.81 4.26
N ARG A 44 0.88 18.53 2.95
CA ARG A 44 1.68 17.43 2.37
C ARG A 44 1.35 16.06 2.95
N LYS A 45 0.14 15.88 3.49
CA LYS A 45 -0.37 14.61 4.01
C LYS A 45 -1.62 14.22 3.24
N LEU A 46 -1.73 12.95 2.86
CA LEU A 46 -2.92 12.41 2.20
C LEU A 46 -3.57 11.36 3.11
N PRO A 47 -4.77 11.59 3.68
CA PRO A 47 -5.46 10.58 4.46
C PRO A 47 -5.67 9.30 3.63
N VAL A 48 -5.28 8.15 4.18
CA VAL A 48 -5.45 6.84 3.49
C VAL A 48 -6.92 6.60 3.16
N SER A 49 -7.82 6.91 4.11
CA SER A 49 -9.28 6.78 3.94
C SER A 49 -9.80 7.56 2.73
N GLN A 50 -9.28 8.77 2.51
CA GLN A 50 -9.67 9.60 1.37
C GLN A 50 -9.10 9.07 0.07
N TYR A 51 -7.86 8.58 0.08
CA TYR A 51 -7.21 8.03 -1.11
C TYR A 51 -7.94 6.80 -1.65
N ILE A 52 -8.36 5.89 -0.77
CA ILE A 52 -9.01 4.63 -1.15
C ILE A 52 -10.54 4.72 -1.24
N ALA A 53 -11.13 5.90 -1.08
CA ALA A 53 -12.59 6.06 -0.98
C ALA A 53 -13.32 5.45 -2.18
N ASN A 54 -12.79 5.68 -3.38
CA ASN A 54 -13.36 5.21 -4.64
C ASN A 54 -12.83 3.85 -5.11
N PHE A 55 -11.97 3.20 -4.34
CA PHE A 55 -11.39 1.93 -4.74
C PHE A 55 -12.43 0.82 -4.58
N SER A 56 -12.50 -0.04 -5.60
CA SER A 56 -13.20 -1.32 -5.48
C SER A 56 -12.58 -2.18 -4.37
N PRO A 57 -13.31 -3.16 -3.81
CA PRO A 57 -12.75 -4.07 -2.81
C PRO A 57 -11.46 -4.78 -3.26
N LYS A 58 -11.35 -5.10 -4.56
CA LYS A 58 -10.16 -5.70 -5.16
C LYS A 58 -8.97 -4.74 -5.15
N GLU A 59 -9.19 -3.48 -5.52
CA GLU A 59 -8.15 -2.45 -5.51
C GLU A 59 -7.68 -2.14 -4.09
N LYS A 60 -8.59 -2.08 -3.11
CA LYS A 60 -8.23 -1.92 -1.69
C LYS A 60 -7.29 -3.02 -1.23
N ARG A 61 -7.62 -4.29 -1.49
CA ARG A 61 -6.76 -5.44 -1.14
C ARG A 61 -5.39 -5.33 -1.81
N CYS A 62 -5.35 -5.01 -3.10
CA CYS A 62 -4.10 -4.83 -3.84
C CYS A 62 -3.25 -3.71 -3.22
N PHE A 63 -3.84 -2.54 -2.99
CA PHE A 63 -3.16 -1.39 -2.39
C PHE A 63 -2.55 -1.73 -1.02
N PHE A 64 -3.33 -2.34 -0.12
CA PHE A 64 -2.82 -2.72 1.20
C PHE A 64 -1.74 -3.80 1.15
N GLY A 65 -1.82 -4.74 0.20
CA GLY A 65 -0.78 -5.75 -0.02
C GLY A 65 0.55 -5.15 -0.52
N LEU A 66 0.48 -4.08 -1.30
CA LEU A 66 1.67 -3.39 -1.85
C LEU A 66 2.27 -2.34 -0.91
N LEU A 67 1.51 -1.91 0.09
CA LEU A 67 1.86 -0.78 0.93
C LEU A 67 3.23 -0.92 1.62
N LYS A 68 3.58 -2.13 2.07
CA LYS A 68 4.90 -2.42 2.67
C LYS A 68 6.06 -2.32 1.68
N ARG A 69 5.78 -2.36 0.37
CA ARG A 69 6.76 -2.31 -0.71
C ARG A 69 6.96 -0.91 -1.29
N PHE A 70 6.26 0.10 -0.76
CA PHE A 70 6.48 1.48 -1.17
C PHE A 70 7.80 2.02 -0.60
N GLU A 71 8.62 2.58 -1.48
CA GLU A 71 9.92 3.18 -1.20
C GLU A 71 9.79 4.69 -1.01
N ARG A 72 8.98 5.36 -1.84
CA ARG A 72 8.87 6.82 -1.92
C ARG A 72 7.73 7.40 -1.09
N VAL A 73 6.87 6.54 -0.57
CA VAL A 73 5.70 6.89 0.24
C VAL A 73 5.69 6.03 1.49
N LYS A 74 5.39 6.63 2.65
CA LYS A 74 5.23 5.92 3.92
C LYS A 74 3.88 6.22 4.53
N ILE A 75 3.37 5.28 5.33
CA ILE A 75 2.25 5.56 6.24
C ILE A 75 2.79 6.19 7.51
N TYR A 76 2.20 7.32 7.87
CA TYR A 76 2.34 7.98 9.15
C TYR A 76 1.03 7.84 9.94
N TYR A 77 1.15 7.50 11.22
CA TYR A 77 0.02 7.39 12.13
C TYR A 77 -0.04 8.62 13.03
N GLN A 78 -1.22 9.21 13.16
CA GLN A 78 -1.46 10.36 14.03
C GLN A 78 -2.70 10.12 14.86
N LEU A 79 -2.64 10.39 16.17
CA LEU A 79 -3.81 10.32 17.05
C LEU A 79 -4.60 11.62 16.90
N GLU A 80 -5.86 11.52 16.51
CA GLU A 80 -6.79 12.64 16.35
C GLU A 80 -8.15 12.24 16.91
N GLU A 81 -8.72 13.07 17.78
CA GLU A 81 -10.04 12.84 18.38
C GLU A 81 -10.17 11.47 19.07
N GLY A 82 -9.09 10.98 19.67
CA GLY A 82 -9.03 9.66 20.31
C GLY A 82 -8.93 8.48 19.35
N MET A 83 -8.80 8.71 18.04
CA MET A 83 -8.64 7.66 17.03
C MET A 83 -7.31 7.77 16.28
N SER A 84 -6.69 6.62 15.99
CA SER A 84 -5.49 6.57 15.16
C SER A 84 -5.86 6.73 13.68
N ARG A 85 -5.41 7.83 13.07
CA ARG A 85 -5.59 8.13 11.64
C ARG A 85 -4.33 7.81 10.87
N GLN A 86 -4.51 7.32 9.65
CA GLN A 86 -3.43 6.93 8.74
C GLN A 86 -3.29 7.93 7.62
N TYR A 87 -2.07 8.41 7.42
CA TYR A 87 -1.70 9.37 6.39
C TYR A 87 -0.59 8.82 5.51
N LEU A 88 -0.73 9.02 4.20
CA LEU A 88 0.34 8.82 3.25
C LEU A 88 1.17 10.10 3.19
N ILE A 89 2.47 9.96 3.41
CA ILE A 89 3.45 11.03 3.31
C ILE A 89 4.55 10.64 2.33
N LYS A 90 5.19 11.65 1.75
CA LYS A 90 6.45 11.43 1.02
C LYS A 90 7.51 10.93 2.01
N ALA A 91 8.23 9.87 1.63
CA ALA A 91 9.38 9.37 2.38
C ALA A 91 10.54 10.39 2.41
#